data_AF-A0A8S9E148-F1
#
_entry.id   AF-A0A8S9E148-F1
#
_cell.length_a   1.000
_cell.length_b   1.000
_cell.length_c   1.000
_cell.angle_alpha   90.00
_cell.angle_beta   90.00
_cell.angle_gamma   90.00
#
_symmetry.space_group_name_H-M   'P 1'
#
loop_
_entity.id
_entity.type
_entity.pdbx_description
1 polymer ?
#
loop_
_entity_poly.entity_id
_entity_poly.type
_entity_poly.pdbx_seq_one_letter_code
_entity_poly.pdbx_strand_id
1 'polypeptide(L)'
;MHELTTTPATGQDSFLTLDHITDATPMGGKLLPSGAGATFQVWAPAAREVRVLWDYRKSAGNWLHHRQARLVAIANGRRAGFVPGLKAGDRYMLHVTGPVGGTEGLKRDPYARDLTETPMWPECQCLLVDPAAFPWHDQGWRPPAFHELIIYQLHVGTWYIPPGRRHGTFLDVVAKLPYLKALGITAIQPLPISEFPTQFSLGYNNVDPFSPETDYGVHDDDPALNDYLTVVNARLHDAAPGLAPYQRKDITGTASQFRILVDMCHVYRIAVLMDVVYNHAGGDFGDRSIYFFDRKPYGNHNDSLYFTDRGWAGGLVYAYWNNDVTQYLIDNAVMFLTECHCDGFRYDEVSVIRNEGGEHGWRFFQWL
;
A
#
# COMPACT_ATOMS: atom_id res chain seq x y z
N MET A 1 14.75 24.13 -1.53
CA MET A 1 13.49 24.92 -1.52
C MET A 1 13.13 25.24 -2.95
N HIS A 2 12.36 24.36 -3.60
CA HIS A 2 11.69 24.67 -4.86
C HIS A 2 10.21 24.83 -4.50
N GLU A 3 9.71 26.07 -4.54
CA GLU A 3 8.29 26.35 -4.49
C GLU A 3 7.64 25.70 -5.72
N LEU A 4 6.82 24.68 -5.49
CA LEU A 4 5.88 24.18 -6.48
C LEU A 4 4.75 25.20 -6.57
N THR A 5 4.77 25.97 -7.64
CA THR A 5 3.73 26.93 -7.99
C THR A 5 2.40 26.19 -8.17
N THR A 6 1.51 26.36 -7.20
CA THR A 6 0.10 25.98 -7.32
C THR A 6 -0.56 26.95 -8.31
N THR A 7 -0.76 26.53 -9.55
CA THR A 7 -1.68 27.24 -10.44
C THR A 7 -3.10 27.10 -9.87
N PRO A 8 -3.89 28.17 -9.71
CA PRO A 8 -5.24 28.04 -9.19
C PRO A 8 -6.09 27.32 -10.24
N ALA A 9 -6.51 26.09 -9.93
CA ALA A 9 -7.56 25.43 -10.70
C ALA A 9 -8.87 26.18 -10.46
N THR A 10 -9.39 26.79 -11.52
CA THR A 10 -10.74 27.35 -11.57
C THR A 10 -11.76 26.20 -11.44
N GLY A 11 -12.18 25.95 -10.19
CA GLY A 11 -13.22 24.99 -9.80
C GLY A 11 -13.64 25.24 -8.36
N GLN A 12 -14.70 26.04 -8.19
CA GLN A 12 -15.24 26.58 -6.94
C GLN A 12 -15.60 25.49 -5.92
N ASP A 13 -15.23 25.71 -4.65
CA ASP A 13 -15.78 25.26 -3.34
C ASP A 13 -16.92 24.21 -3.27
N SER A 14 -16.93 23.22 -4.16
CA SER A 14 -17.94 22.19 -4.20
C SER A 14 -17.56 21.05 -3.27
N PHE A 15 -18.51 20.67 -2.43
CA PHE A 15 -18.46 19.43 -1.67
C PHE A 15 -18.79 18.27 -2.60
N LEU A 16 -18.10 17.14 -2.40
CA LEU A 16 -18.51 15.88 -2.98
C LEU A 16 -19.84 15.42 -2.36
N THR A 17 -20.62 14.66 -3.13
CA THR A 17 -21.84 14.05 -2.60
C THR A 17 -21.49 12.91 -1.64
N LEU A 18 -22.42 12.56 -0.76
CA LEU A 18 -22.34 11.37 0.08
C LEU A 18 -23.03 10.15 -0.56
N ASP A 19 -23.30 10.20 -1.87
CA ASP A 19 -23.85 9.06 -2.58
C ASP A 19 -22.92 7.86 -2.42
N HIS A 20 -23.47 6.67 -2.22
CA HIS A 20 -22.71 5.44 -1.96
C HIS A 20 -21.85 5.44 -0.67
N ILE A 21 -21.91 6.49 0.15
CA ILE A 21 -21.30 6.50 1.48
C ILE A 21 -22.29 5.92 2.50
N THR A 22 -21.83 4.93 3.24
CA THR A 22 -22.58 4.23 4.30
C THR A 22 -21.66 3.99 5.49
N ASP A 23 -22.21 3.51 6.61
CA ASP A 23 -21.39 3.14 7.78
C ASP A 23 -20.41 1.99 7.47
N ALA A 24 -20.67 1.21 6.42
CA ALA A 24 -19.82 0.11 5.95
C ALA A 24 -18.79 0.54 4.88
N THR A 25 -18.77 1.83 4.49
CA THR A 25 -17.82 2.31 3.48
C THR A 25 -16.38 2.16 4.00
N PRO A 26 -15.49 1.45 3.28
CA PRO A 26 -14.12 1.24 3.73
C PRO A 26 -13.28 2.53 3.69
N MET A 27 -12.17 2.52 4.42
CA MET A 27 -11.19 3.61 4.40
C MET A 27 -10.37 3.64 3.10
N GLY A 28 -9.97 4.86 2.74
CA GLY A 28 -9.23 5.22 1.55
C GLY A 28 -10.08 5.42 0.30
N GLY A 29 -9.44 5.56 -0.86
CA GLY A 29 -10.06 5.50 -2.17
C GLY A 29 -10.45 4.06 -2.56
N LYS A 30 -11.75 3.81 -2.77
CA LYS A 30 -12.29 2.50 -3.17
C LYS A 30 -13.23 2.62 -4.36
N LEU A 31 -12.97 1.82 -5.39
CA LEU A 31 -13.84 1.70 -6.56
C LEU A 31 -15.13 0.97 -6.18
N LEU A 32 -16.25 1.43 -6.72
CA LEU A 32 -17.51 0.71 -6.58
C LEU A 32 -17.55 -0.49 -7.53
N PRO A 33 -18.01 -1.67 -7.08
CA PRO A 33 -18.17 -2.85 -7.95
C PRO A 33 -19.07 -2.61 -9.16
N SER A 34 -19.98 -1.62 -9.08
CA SER A 34 -20.84 -1.22 -10.19
C SER A 34 -20.11 -0.47 -11.32
N GLY A 35 -18.87 -0.04 -11.11
CA GLY A 35 -18.13 0.82 -12.03
C GLY A 35 -18.62 2.26 -12.07
N ALA A 36 -19.51 2.68 -11.15
CA ALA A 36 -20.08 4.02 -11.13
C ALA A 36 -19.08 5.12 -10.74
N GLY A 37 -17.97 4.77 -10.08
CA GLY A 37 -16.93 5.69 -9.63
C GLY A 37 -16.20 5.16 -8.40
N ALA A 38 -15.65 6.07 -7.60
CA ALA A 38 -14.96 5.73 -6.35
C ALA A 38 -15.47 6.53 -5.15
N THR A 39 -15.55 5.87 -4.00
CA THR A 39 -15.73 6.51 -2.70
C THR A 39 -14.37 6.80 -2.08
N PHE A 40 -14.27 7.92 -1.38
CA PHE A 40 -13.10 8.27 -0.57
C PHE A 40 -13.56 8.46 0.87
N GLN A 41 -12.86 7.83 1.81
CA GLN A 41 -13.09 8.04 3.24
C GLN A 41 -11.76 8.09 4.00
N VAL A 42 -11.52 9.16 4.75
CA VAL A 42 -10.26 9.36 5.49
C VAL A 42 -10.52 9.80 6.92
N TRP A 43 -9.63 9.41 7.83
CA TRP A 43 -9.66 9.83 9.23
C TRP A 43 -8.77 11.06 9.40
N ALA A 44 -9.37 12.21 9.70
CA ALA A 44 -8.70 13.49 9.77
C ALA A 44 -9.46 14.43 10.74
N PRO A 45 -9.48 14.09 12.04
CA PRO A 45 -10.35 14.74 13.02
C PRO A 45 -9.98 16.21 13.29
N ALA A 46 -8.69 16.57 13.26
CA ALA A 46 -8.25 17.95 13.50
C ALA A 46 -8.16 18.80 12.23
N ALA A 47 -8.23 18.19 11.04
CA ALA A 47 -8.21 18.93 9.79
C ALA A 47 -9.40 19.90 9.77
N ARG A 48 -9.26 21.04 9.09
CA ARG A 48 -10.40 21.91 8.74
C ARG A 48 -10.98 21.47 7.40
N GLU A 49 -10.12 21.03 6.50
CA GLU A 49 -10.48 20.65 5.14
C GLU A 49 -9.64 19.48 4.64
N VAL A 50 -10.29 18.59 3.87
CA VAL A 50 -9.60 17.61 3.03
C VAL A 50 -10.25 17.64 1.66
N ARG A 51 -9.43 17.78 0.63
CA ARG A 51 -9.83 17.68 -0.78
C ARG A 51 -9.23 16.44 -1.42
N VAL A 52 -9.98 15.82 -2.31
CA VAL A 52 -9.46 14.82 -3.24
C VAL A 52 -9.07 15.55 -4.53
N LEU A 53 -7.91 15.19 -5.08
CA LEU A 53 -7.36 15.74 -6.31
C LEU A 53 -7.23 14.57 -7.30
N TRP A 54 -7.78 14.71 -8.50
CA TRP A 54 -7.81 13.64 -9.50
C TRP A 54 -7.79 14.21 -10.93
N ASP A 55 -7.97 13.34 -11.95
CA ASP A 55 -7.84 13.69 -13.37
C ASP A 55 -6.43 14.25 -13.62
N TYR A 56 -5.42 13.48 -13.20
CA TYR A 56 -4.03 13.83 -13.40
C TYR A 56 -3.65 13.65 -14.87
N ARG A 57 -3.02 14.69 -15.43
CA ARG A 57 -2.52 14.67 -16.81
C ARG A 57 -1.06 15.06 -16.83
N LYS A 58 -0.31 14.41 -17.71
CA LYS A 58 1.11 14.71 -17.92
C LYS A 58 1.22 15.96 -18.78
N SER A 59 1.89 16.99 -18.28
CA SER A 59 2.18 18.25 -18.96
C SER A 59 3.61 18.67 -18.69
N ALA A 60 4.42 18.88 -19.74
CA ALA A 60 5.83 19.25 -19.64
C ALA A 60 6.65 18.37 -18.67
N GLY A 61 6.38 17.06 -18.65
CA GLY A 61 7.04 16.10 -17.75
C GLY A 61 6.47 16.01 -16.34
N ASN A 62 5.61 16.95 -15.94
CA ASN A 62 4.96 16.99 -14.63
C ASN A 62 3.55 16.40 -14.69
N TRP A 63 3.12 15.74 -13.62
CA TRP A 63 1.74 15.29 -13.48
C TRP A 63 0.94 16.32 -12.69
N LEU A 64 -0.05 16.93 -13.34
CA LEU A 64 -0.90 17.96 -12.75
C LEU A 64 -2.34 17.46 -12.68
N HIS A 65 -3.02 17.71 -11.57
CA HIS A 65 -4.44 17.43 -11.43
C HIS A 65 -5.25 18.54 -12.11
N HIS A 66 -6.39 18.17 -12.69
CA HIS A 66 -7.33 19.14 -13.27
C HIS A 66 -8.62 19.27 -12.48
N ARG A 67 -8.88 18.35 -11.56
CA ARG A 67 -10.07 18.35 -10.72
C ARG A 67 -9.71 18.19 -9.26
N GLN A 68 -10.49 18.88 -8.44
CA GLN A 68 -10.46 18.75 -6.99
C GLN A 68 -11.83 19.06 -6.40
N ALA A 69 -12.16 18.46 -5.26
CA ALA A 69 -13.39 18.72 -4.53
C ALA A 69 -13.23 18.35 -3.06
N ARG A 70 -14.04 18.96 -2.20
CA ARG A 70 -13.95 18.81 -0.74
C ARG A 70 -14.71 17.58 -0.25
N LEU A 71 -14.08 16.80 0.63
CA LEU A 71 -14.76 15.75 1.38
C LEU A 71 -15.64 16.35 2.48
N VAL A 72 -16.81 15.76 2.67
CA VAL A 72 -17.79 16.13 3.68
C VAL A 72 -17.40 15.51 5.02
N ALA A 73 -17.46 16.30 6.09
CA ALA A 73 -17.24 15.77 7.44
C ALA A 73 -18.39 14.85 7.84
N ILE A 74 -18.06 13.67 8.36
CA ILE A 74 -19.01 12.67 8.86
C ILE A 74 -18.66 12.31 10.31
N ALA A 75 -19.38 11.36 10.91
CA ALA A 75 -19.15 10.94 12.29
C ALA A 75 -17.71 10.42 12.54
N ASN A 76 -17.31 10.37 13.81
CA ASN A 76 -16.03 9.79 14.27
C ASN A 76 -14.77 10.44 13.66
N GLY A 77 -14.81 11.75 13.39
CA GLY A 77 -13.65 12.48 12.88
C GLY A 77 -13.24 12.10 11.46
N ARG A 78 -14.13 11.45 10.71
CA ARG A 78 -13.90 11.04 9.32
C ARG A 78 -14.42 12.07 8.34
N ARG A 79 -13.89 11.99 7.12
CA ARG A 79 -14.30 12.81 5.98
C ARG A 79 -14.52 11.90 4.78
N ALA A 80 -15.64 12.09 4.09
CA ALA A 80 -16.03 11.19 3.01
C ALA A 80 -16.62 11.93 1.80
N GLY A 81 -16.63 11.25 0.66
CA GLY A 81 -17.27 11.75 -0.55
C GLY A 81 -17.14 10.76 -1.71
N PHE A 82 -18.02 10.91 -2.69
CA PHE A 82 -18.05 10.08 -3.89
C PHE A 82 -17.69 10.88 -5.13
N VAL A 83 -16.86 10.29 -6.00
CA VAL A 83 -16.48 10.85 -7.30
C VAL A 83 -16.94 9.90 -8.42
N PRO A 84 -17.88 10.32 -9.28
CA PRO A 84 -18.37 9.47 -10.35
C PRO A 84 -17.34 9.28 -11.47
N GLY A 85 -17.42 8.13 -12.14
CA GLY A 85 -16.68 7.82 -13.36
C GLY A 85 -15.20 7.50 -13.19
N LEU A 86 -14.65 7.52 -11.96
CA LEU A 86 -13.30 7.05 -11.68
C LEU A 86 -13.16 5.55 -11.91
N LYS A 87 -11.96 5.12 -12.32
CA LYS A 87 -11.64 3.75 -12.74
C LYS A 87 -10.31 3.28 -12.14
N ALA A 88 -10.07 1.98 -12.22
CA ALA A 88 -8.76 1.42 -11.87
C ALA A 88 -7.65 2.05 -12.72
N GLY A 89 -6.53 2.37 -12.07
CA GLY A 89 -5.40 3.10 -12.67
C GLY A 89 -5.53 4.63 -12.61
N ASP A 90 -6.69 5.19 -12.24
CA ASP A 90 -6.79 6.63 -12.02
C ASP A 90 -5.93 7.06 -10.83
N ARG A 91 -5.20 8.15 -11.04
CA ARG A 91 -4.30 8.75 -10.05
C ARG A 91 -5.07 9.72 -9.18
N TYR A 92 -4.73 9.75 -7.90
CA TYR A 92 -5.25 10.75 -6.97
C TYR A 92 -4.26 11.11 -5.86
N MET A 93 -4.51 12.24 -5.22
CA MET A 93 -3.87 12.68 -3.98
C MET A 93 -4.89 13.35 -3.08
N LEU A 94 -4.52 13.58 -1.82
CA LEU A 94 -5.29 14.37 -0.87
C LEU A 94 -4.58 15.71 -0.63
N HIS A 95 -5.35 16.80 -0.52
CA HIS A 95 -4.86 18.07 0.01
C HIS A 95 -5.52 18.30 1.37
N VAL A 96 -4.71 18.35 2.42
CA VAL A 96 -5.19 18.46 3.80
C VAL A 96 -4.79 19.82 4.34
N THR A 97 -5.79 20.57 4.83
CA THR A 97 -5.57 21.82 5.56
C THR A 97 -5.88 21.58 7.03
N GLY A 98 -4.87 21.78 7.87
CA GLY A 98 -4.93 21.55 9.31
C GLY A 98 -5.78 22.56 10.09
N PRO A 99 -5.76 22.48 11.43
CA PRO A 99 -6.43 23.43 12.30
C PRO A 99 -5.81 24.84 12.21
N VAL A 100 -6.41 25.83 12.88
CA VAL A 100 -5.83 27.18 12.96
C VAL A 100 -4.44 27.10 13.62
N GLY A 101 -3.43 27.68 12.98
CA GLY A 101 -2.02 27.58 13.38
C GLY A 101 -1.32 26.28 12.93
N GLY A 102 -2.05 25.35 12.32
CA GLY A 102 -1.52 24.15 11.69
C GLY A 102 -0.94 24.41 10.30
N THR A 103 -0.55 23.33 9.64
CA THR A 103 0.05 23.34 8.30
C THR A 103 -0.97 22.92 7.24
N GLU A 104 -0.56 22.95 5.97
CA GLU A 104 -1.35 22.40 4.88
C GLU A 104 -0.46 21.79 3.80
N GLY A 105 -1.04 20.94 2.97
CA GLY A 105 -0.38 20.46 1.77
C GLY A 105 -0.83 19.08 1.33
N LEU A 106 -0.11 18.54 0.35
CA LEU A 106 -0.41 17.24 -0.23
C LEU A 106 -0.10 16.08 0.74
N LYS A 107 -0.94 15.06 0.68
CA LYS A 107 -0.81 13.78 1.38
C LYS A 107 -1.18 12.64 0.43
N ARG A 108 -0.48 11.52 0.58
CA ARG A 108 -0.97 10.24 0.06
C ARG A 108 -2.09 9.72 0.96
N ASP A 109 -2.94 8.89 0.39
CA ASP A 109 -3.95 8.16 1.16
C ASP A 109 -3.25 7.10 2.02
N PRO A 110 -3.42 7.10 3.36
CA PRO A 110 -2.83 6.10 4.26
C PRO A 110 -3.23 4.66 3.91
N TYR A 111 -4.32 4.51 3.17
CA TYR A 111 -4.88 3.26 2.69
C TYR A 111 -4.73 3.10 1.16
N ALA A 112 -3.81 3.80 0.49
CA ALA A 112 -3.53 3.53 -0.93
C ALA A 112 -3.07 2.07 -1.11
N ARG A 113 -3.57 1.37 -2.13
CA ARG A 113 -3.21 -0.04 -2.40
C ARG A 113 -2.04 -0.16 -3.37
N ASP A 114 -1.76 0.91 -4.10
CA ASP A 114 -0.67 1.00 -5.06
C ASP A 114 -0.29 2.46 -5.29
N LEU A 115 0.94 2.68 -5.71
CA LEU A 115 1.53 4.00 -5.95
C LEU A 115 2.09 4.09 -7.37
N THR A 116 2.18 5.30 -7.90
CA THR A 116 2.78 5.51 -9.21
C THR A 116 4.29 5.40 -9.16
N GLU A 117 4.89 4.71 -10.13
CA GLU A 117 6.35 4.67 -10.33
C GLU A 117 6.89 5.97 -10.94
N THR A 118 6.04 6.72 -11.65
CA THR A 118 6.37 8.05 -12.20
C THR A 118 5.26 9.06 -11.90
N PRO A 119 5.55 10.14 -11.13
CA PRO A 119 6.84 10.39 -10.49
C PRO A 119 7.14 9.36 -9.40
N MET A 120 8.42 9.06 -9.16
CA MET A 120 8.85 8.12 -8.12
C MET A 120 8.68 8.70 -6.72
N TRP A 121 8.82 7.85 -5.70
CA TRP A 121 8.88 8.29 -4.31
C TRP A 121 9.94 9.40 -4.12
N PRO A 122 9.68 10.47 -3.33
CA PRO A 122 8.51 10.74 -2.50
C PRO A 122 7.34 11.40 -3.25
N GLU A 123 7.50 11.66 -4.54
CA GLU A 123 6.56 12.45 -5.33
C GLU A 123 5.41 11.63 -5.91
N CYS A 124 5.46 10.30 -5.76
CA CYS A 124 4.46 9.35 -6.20
C CYS A 124 3.03 9.69 -5.75
N GLN A 125 2.08 9.23 -6.56
CA GLN A 125 0.65 9.47 -6.41
C GLN A 125 -0.05 8.16 -6.08
N CYS A 126 -1.21 8.23 -5.41
CA CYS A 126 -2.01 7.05 -5.15
C CYS A 126 -2.71 6.59 -6.43
N LEU A 127 -2.80 5.28 -6.62
CA LEU A 127 -3.58 4.67 -7.70
C LEU A 127 -4.86 4.04 -7.14
N LEU A 128 -5.98 4.24 -7.84
CA LEU A 128 -7.18 3.46 -7.60
C LEU A 128 -6.99 2.05 -8.14
N VAL A 129 -7.20 1.05 -7.29
CA VAL A 129 -7.07 -0.37 -7.63
C VAL A 129 -8.39 -1.06 -7.35
N ASP A 130 -8.80 -1.95 -8.27
CA ASP A 130 -9.87 -2.89 -8.03
C ASP A 130 -9.26 -4.25 -7.65
N PRO A 131 -9.20 -4.61 -6.35
CA PRO A 131 -8.61 -5.88 -5.93
C PRO A 131 -9.41 -7.09 -6.42
N ALA A 132 -10.72 -6.94 -6.71
CA ALA A 132 -11.57 -8.02 -7.18
C ALA A 132 -11.39 -8.33 -8.67
N ALA A 133 -10.70 -7.45 -9.42
CA ALA A 133 -10.45 -7.63 -10.85
C ALA A 133 -9.26 -8.57 -11.14
N PHE A 134 -8.42 -8.88 -10.15
CA PHE A 134 -7.24 -9.72 -10.33
C PHE A 134 -7.63 -11.19 -10.59
N PRO A 135 -7.10 -11.84 -11.65
CA PRO A 135 -7.50 -13.20 -12.02
C PRO A 135 -6.74 -14.26 -11.22
N TRP A 136 -7.12 -14.47 -9.97
CA TRP A 136 -6.52 -15.51 -9.11
C TRP A 136 -6.70 -16.93 -9.67
N HIS A 137 -5.66 -17.75 -9.53
CA HIS A 137 -5.59 -19.14 -9.95
C HIS A 137 -5.53 -20.14 -8.79
N ASP A 138 -5.50 -19.65 -7.56
CA ASP A 138 -5.35 -20.40 -6.32
C ASP A 138 -6.63 -21.09 -5.82
N GLN A 139 -7.58 -21.40 -6.70
CA GLN A 139 -8.81 -22.08 -6.29
C GLN A 139 -8.52 -23.42 -5.61
N GLY A 140 -9.02 -23.57 -4.39
CA GLY A 140 -8.79 -24.76 -3.56
C GLY A 140 -7.40 -24.84 -2.94
N TRP A 141 -6.60 -23.77 -3.00
CA TRP A 141 -5.38 -23.62 -2.22
C TRP A 141 -5.67 -23.75 -0.72
N ARG A 142 -4.74 -24.40 -0.02
CA ARG A 142 -4.69 -24.45 1.44
C ARG A 142 -3.22 -24.42 1.85
N PRO A 143 -2.82 -23.53 2.77
CA PRO A 143 -1.45 -23.53 3.27
C PRO A 143 -1.12 -24.86 3.95
N PRO A 144 0.15 -25.30 3.92
CA PRO A 144 0.61 -26.46 4.69
C PRO A 144 0.30 -26.30 6.18
N ALA A 145 0.17 -27.43 6.89
CA ALA A 145 0.04 -27.35 8.34
C ALA A 145 1.31 -26.76 8.96
N PHE A 146 1.20 -26.13 10.14
CA PHE A 146 2.34 -25.46 10.79
C PHE A 146 3.60 -26.35 10.93
N HIS A 147 3.42 -27.64 11.23
CA HIS A 147 4.52 -28.59 11.40
C HIS A 147 5.15 -29.07 10.07
N GLU A 148 4.56 -28.69 8.94
CA GLU A 148 5.07 -28.96 7.58
C GLU A 148 5.76 -27.73 6.97
N LEU A 149 5.81 -26.60 7.69
CA LEU A 149 6.44 -25.38 7.22
C LEU A 149 7.97 -25.50 7.21
N ILE A 150 8.54 -25.33 6.02
CA ILE A 150 9.96 -25.14 5.75
C ILE A 150 10.06 -23.76 5.10
N ILE A 151 10.41 -22.77 5.91
CA ILE A 151 10.34 -21.35 5.55
C ILE A 151 11.65 -20.91 4.92
N TYR A 152 11.58 -20.33 3.72
CA TYR A 152 12.71 -19.66 3.07
C TYR A 152 12.53 -18.15 3.13
N GLN A 153 13.30 -17.49 3.98
CA GLN A 153 13.31 -16.04 4.08
C GLN A 153 14.12 -15.43 2.93
N LEU A 154 13.59 -14.40 2.27
CA LEU A 154 14.29 -13.70 1.18
C LEU A 154 13.99 -12.20 1.17
N HIS A 155 14.91 -11.40 0.65
CA HIS A 155 14.67 -9.98 0.37
C HIS A 155 14.50 -9.80 -1.14
N VAL A 156 13.32 -9.32 -1.57
CA VAL A 156 12.92 -9.26 -3.00
C VAL A 156 13.96 -8.50 -3.82
N GLY A 157 14.40 -7.34 -3.34
CA GLY A 157 15.33 -6.47 -4.06
C GLY A 157 16.77 -7.02 -4.21
N THR A 158 17.17 -8.07 -3.48
CA THR A 158 18.58 -8.52 -3.44
C THR A 158 18.80 -10.02 -3.60
N TRP A 159 17.75 -10.84 -3.43
CA TRP A 159 17.87 -12.29 -3.46
C TRP A 159 18.26 -12.83 -4.85
N TYR A 160 17.61 -12.33 -5.91
CA TYR A 160 17.97 -12.65 -7.29
C TYR A 160 17.86 -11.40 -8.16
N ILE A 161 18.98 -10.99 -8.74
CA ILE A 161 19.08 -9.83 -9.63
C ILE A 161 19.53 -10.32 -11.00
N PRO A 162 18.69 -10.21 -12.05
CA PRO A 162 19.10 -10.52 -13.41
C PRO A 162 20.29 -9.65 -13.88
N PRO A 163 21.15 -10.16 -14.79
CA PRO A 163 22.24 -9.36 -15.35
C PRO A 163 21.74 -8.02 -15.92
N GLY A 164 22.42 -6.93 -15.57
CA GLY A 164 22.09 -5.59 -16.06
C GLY A 164 21.01 -4.84 -15.25
N ARG A 165 20.41 -5.46 -14.22
CA ARG A 165 19.49 -4.79 -13.29
C ARG A 165 20.19 -4.37 -11.99
N ARG A 166 19.61 -3.40 -11.28
CA ARG A 166 20.12 -2.88 -10.00
C ARG A 166 19.53 -3.57 -8.77
N HIS A 167 18.30 -4.06 -8.88
CA HIS A 167 17.56 -4.76 -7.83
C HIS A 167 16.73 -5.89 -8.46
N GLY A 168 16.30 -6.84 -7.63
CA GLY A 168 15.31 -7.85 -7.99
C GLY A 168 13.88 -7.35 -7.81
N THR A 169 12.93 -8.04 -8.43
CA THR A 169 11.50 -7.72 -8.38
C THR A 169 10.66 -8.91 -7.96
N PHE A 170 9.37 -8.70 -7.69
CA PHE A 170 8.42 -9.80 -7.47
C PHE A 170 8.43 -10.80 -8.64
N LEU A 171 8.50 -10.30 -9.88
CA LEU A 171 8.51 -11.12 -11.09
C LEU A 171 9.80 -11.92 -11.26
N ASP A 172 10.92 -11.44 -10.71
CA ASP A 172 12.18 -12.20 -10.62
C ASP A 172 12.07 -13.39 -9.66
N VAL A 173 11.36 -13.22 -8.54
CA VAL A 173 11.06 -14.32 -7.63
C VAL A 173 10.17 -15.35 -8.32
N VAL A 174 9.13 -14.92 -9.04
CA VAL A 174 8.25 -15.80 -9.84
C VAL A 174 9.06 -16.62 -10.85
N ALA A 175 10.00 -15.99 -11.55
CA ALA A 175 10.86 -16.68 -12.53
C ALA A 175 11.71 -17.81 -11.89
N LYS A 176 11.94 -17.76 -10.57
CA LYS A 176 12.70 -18.74 -9.79
C LYS A 176 11.85 -19.68 -8.94
N LEU A 177 10.53 -19.65 -9.04
CA LEU A 177 9.67 -20.61 -8.33
C LEU A 177 10.00 -22.09 -8.63
N PRO A 178 10.40 -22.50 -9.86
CA PRO A 178 10.84 -23.88 -10.08
C PRO A 178 12.06 -24.26 -9.22
N TYR A 179 12.98 -23.33 -9.00
CA TYR A 179 14.14 -23.55 -8.13
C TYR A 179 13.72 -23.68 -6.66
N LEU A 180 12.89 -22.76 -6.17
CA LEU A 180 12.39 -22.80 -4.79
C LEU A 180 11.58 -24.08 -4.54
N LYS A 181 10.74 -24.50 -5.50
CA LYS A 181 10.01 -25.76 -5.41
C LYS A 181 10.94 -26.97 -5.38
N ALA A 182 11.95 -27.00 -6.24
CA ALA A 182 12.94 -28.09 -6.26
C ALA A 182 13.79 -28.16 -4.99
N LEU A 183 14.02 -27.02 -4.32
CA LEU A 183 14.69 -26.96 -3.03
C LEU A 183 13.88 -27.63 -1.90
N GLY A 184 12.57 -27.79 -2.09
CA GLY A 184 11.68 -28.49 -1.16
C GLY A 184 11.10 -27.61 -0.06
N ILE A 185 11.16 -26.28 -0.23
CA ILE A 185 10.53 -25.34 0.72
C ILE A 185 9.00 -25.43 0.59
N THR A 186 8.30 -25.11 1.67
CA THR A 186 6.83 -25.10 1.68
C THR A 186 6.25 -23.72 1.97
N ALA A 187 7.08 -22.77 2.37
CA ALA A 187 6.71 -21.36 2.44
C ALA A 187 7.89 -20.44 2.10
N ILE A 188 7.60 -19.29 1.50
CA ILE A 188 8.50 -18.14 1.48
C ILE A 188 8.11 -17.15 2.58
N GLN A 189 9.09 -16.45 3.12
CA GLN A 189 8.88 -15.26 3.95
C GLN A 189 9.63 -14.09 3.33
N PRO A 190 9.02 -13.30 2.43
CA PRO A 190 9.64 -12.06 2.00
C PRO A 190 9.86 -11.14 3.21
N LEU A 191 11.04 -10.51 3.28
CA LEU A 191 11.25 -9.32 4.12
C LEU A 191 10.21 -8.24 3.75
N PRO A 192 9.99 -7.23 4.62
CA PRO A 192 8.89 -6.31 4.46
C PRO A 192 8.87 -5.67 3.07
N ILE A 193 7.69 -5.68 2.46
CA ILE A 193 7.50 -5.24 1.08
C ILE A 193 6.82 -3.89 0.97
N SER A 194 6.34 -3.31 2.07
CA SER A 194 5.62 -2.04 2.05
C SER A 194 6.57 -0.91 1.68
N GLU A 195 6.09 0.06 0.91
CA GLU A 195 6.88 1.19 0.40
C GLU A 195 7.69 1.91 1.50
N PHE A 196 8.97 2.13 1.21
CA PHE A 196 9.94 2.71 2.12
C PHE A 196 10.91 3.68 1.41
N PRO A 197 11.38 4.72 2.11
CA PRO A 197 12.04 5.86 1.47
C PRO A 197 13.51 5.65 1.07
N THR A 198 14.19 4.64 1.62
CA THR A 198 15.65 4.51 1.50
C THR A 198 16.12 3.08 1.25
N GLN A 199 17.22 2.95 0.51
CA GLN A 199 17.86 1.66 0.23
C GLN A 199 18.45 0.95 1.48
N PHE A 200 18.52 1.63 2.63
CA PHE A 200 19.14 1.13 3.86
C PHE A 200 18.13 0.69 4.93
N SER A 201 16.94 0.29 4.51
CA SER A 201 15.82 -0.10 5.37
C SER A 201 15.60 -1.61 5.42
N LEU A 202 15.97 -2.33 4.36
CA LEU A 202 15.53 -3.72 4.10
C LEU A 202 13.99 -3.90 4.18
N GLY A 203 13.23 -2.81 4.07
CA GLY A 203 11.77 -2.77 4.23
C GLY A 203 11.25 -2.30 5.59
N TYR A 204 12.09 -2.22 6.64
CA TYR A 204 11.60 -2.02 8.01
C TYR A 204 11.16 -0.59 8.35
N ASN A 205 11.64 0.42 7.63
CA ASN A 205 11.21 1.82 7.76
C ASN A 205 10.08 2.17 6.79
N ASN A 206 8.94 1.49 6.91
CA ASN A 206 7.80 1.71 6.00
C ASN A 206 7.18 3.12 6.18
N VAL A 207 6.61 3.66 5.09
CA VAL A 207 5.93 4.97 5.06
C VAL A 207 4.54 4.93 4.44
N ASP A 208 4.26 3.94 3.59
CA ASP A 208 2.93 3.69 3.02
C ASP A 208 2.57 2.19 3.19
N PRO A 209 2.14 1.76 4.40
CA PRO A 209 1.98 0.33 4.77
C PRO A 209 1.10 -0.51 3.84
N PHE A 210 0.14 0.12 3.16
CA PHE A 210 -0.83 -0.55 2.30
C PHE A 210 -0.38 -0.69 0.84
N SER A 211 0.73 -0.06 0.47
CA SER A 211 1.29 -0.10 -0.88
C SER A 211 2.59 -0.89 -0.87
N PRO A 212 2.80 -1.81 -1.82
CA PRO A 212 4.11 -2.43 -1.98
C PRO A 212 5.14 -1.41 -2.49
N GLU A 213 6.41 -1.67 -2.19
CA GLU A 213 7.56 -0.91 -2.63
C GLU A 213 7.65 -0.89 -4.15
N THR A 214 7.58 0.31 -4.72
CA THR A 214 7.58 0.51 -6.16
C THR A 214 8.85 -0.03 -6.83
N ASP A 215 10.02 0.02 -6.17
CA ASP A 215 11.27 -0.59 -6.66
C ASP A 215 11.21 -2.14 -6.74
N TYR A 216 10.24 -2.80 -6.10
CA TYR A 216 10.05 -4.25 -6.23
C TYR A 216 9.18 -4.63 -7.43
N GLY A 217 8.62 -3.64 -8.13
CA GLY A 217 7.91 -3.79 -9.39
C GLY A 217 8.81 -3.59 -10.62
N VAL A 218 8.41 -4.14 -11.75
CA VAL A 218 8.90 -3.75 -13.08
C VAL A 218 7.99 -2.66 -13.61
N HIS A 219 8.55 -1.57 -14.11
CA HIS A 219 7.75 -0.42 -14.48
C HIS A 219 6.78 -0.68 -15.64
N ASP A 220 5.63 -0.01 -15.61
CA ASP A 220 4.60 -0.17 -16.66
C ASP A 220 5.08 0.25 -18.06
N ASP A 221 5.98 1.22 -18.14
CA ASP A 221 6.59 1.68 -19.39
C ASP A 221 7.89 0.97 -19.75
N ASP A 222 8.40 0.07 -18.89
CA ASP A 222 9.57 -0.76 -19.19
C ASP A 222 9.17 -1.88 -20.19
N PRO A 223 9.81 -1.95 -21.38
CA PRO A 223 9.56 -3.02 -22.33
C PRO A 223 9.74 -4.43 -21.76
N ALA A 224 10.61 -4.60 -20.75
CA ALA A 224 10.87 -5.87 -20.09
C ALA A 224 9.62 -6.46 -19.43
N LEU A 225 8.60 -5.64 -19.11
CA LEU A 225 7.37 -6.14 -18.50
C LEU A 225 6.61 -7.12 -19.40
N ASN A 226 6.68 -6.96 -20.73
CA ASN A 226 6.12 -7.94 -21.67
C ASN A 226 6.92 -9.25 -21.69
N ASP A 227 8.24 -9.17 -21.52
CA ASP A 227 9.09 -10.35 -21.42
C ASP A 227 8.79 -11.11 -20.12
N TYR A 228 8.63 -10.40 -19.00
CA TYR A 228 8.18 -11.01 -17.75
C TYR A 228 6.80 -11.63 -17.86
N LEU A 229 5.83 -10.98 -18.53
CA LEU A 229 4.51 -11.58 -18.76
C LEU A 229 4.63 -12.93 -19.49
N THR A 230 5.51 -13.00 -20.49
CA THR A 230 5.80 -14.24 -21.21
C THR A 230 6.40 -15.30 -20.28
N VAL A 231 7.37 -14.92 -19.43
CA VAL A 231 8.00 -15.82 -18.44
C VAL A 231 6.98 -16.32 -17.42
N VAL A 232 6.17 -15.44 -16.84
CA VAL A 232 5.13 -15.78 -15.84
C VAL A 232 4.14 -16.78 -16.44
N ASN A 233 3.64 -16.51 -17.65
CA ASN A 233 2.69 -17.41 -18.32
C ASN A 233 3.31 -18.75 -18.69
N ALA A 234 4.60 -18.79 -19.07
CA ALA A 234 5.31 -20.05 -19.26
C ALA A 234 5.38 -20.85 -17.94
N ARG A 235 5.72 -20.18 -16.82
CA ARG A 235 5.77 -20.83 -15.49
C ARG A 235 4.41 -21.31 -15.00
N LEU A 236 3.35 -20.58 -15.31
CA LEU A 236 1.97 -20.99 -15.03
C LEU A 236 1.63 -22.24 -15.84
N HIS A 237 1.91 -22.24 -17.14
CA HIS A 237 1.66 -23.38 -18.00
C HIS A 237 2.44 -24.63 -17.59
N ASP A 238 3.72 -24.47 -17.22
CA ASP A 238 4.59 -25.57 -16.76
C ASP A 238 4.02 -26.24 -15.49
N ALA A 239 3.48 -25.45 -14.55
CA ALA A 239 2.95 -25.96 -13.29
C ALA A 239 1.49 -26.43 -13.37
N ALA A 240 0.69 -25.79 -14.22
CA ALA A 240 -0.76 -25.98 -14.32
C ALA A 240 -1.28 -25.60 -15.72
N PRO A 241 -1.12 -26.48 -16.73
CA PRO A 241 -1.34 -26.16 -18.14
C PRO A 241 -2.79 -25.82 -18.54
N GLY A 242 -3.76 -26.09 -17.66
CA GLY A 242 -5.19 -25.81 -17.88
C GLY A 242 -5.66 -24.44 -17.41
N LEU A 243 -4.79 -23.65 -16.78
CA LEU A 243 -5.15 -22.32 -16.28
C LEU A 243 -5.03 -21.26 -17.38
N ALA A 244 -5.87 -20.23 -17.29
CA ALA A 244 -5.85 -19.12 -18.24
C ALA A 244 -4.56 -18.29 -18.04
N PRO A 245 -3.91 -17.82 -19.11
CA PRO A 245 -2.75 -16.96 -18.96
C PRO A 245 -3.15 -15.57 -18.44
N TYR A 246 -2.27 -14.95 -17.66
CA TYR A 246 -2.35 -13.54 -17.30
C TYR A 246 -2.25 -12.67 -18.56
N GLN A 247 -2.92 -11.52 -18.53
CA GLN A 247 -2.89 -10.49 -19.55
C GLN A 247 -2.07 -9.28 -19.11
N ARG A 248 -1.79 -8.37 -20.05
CA ARG A 248 -1.01 -7.15 -19.78
C ARG A 248 -1.58 -6.30 -18.64
N LYS A 249 -2.90 -6.25 -18.52
CA LYS A 249 -3.60 -5.53 -17.43
C LYS A 249 -3.41 -6.18 -16.06
N ASP A 250 -3.16 -7.48 -16.00
CA ASP A 250 -3.08 -8.24 -14.75
C ASP A 250 -1.67 -8.16 -14.13
N ILE A 251 -0.67 -7.77 -14.91
CA ILE A 251 0.73 -7.56 -14.47
C ILE A 251 1.08 -6.07 -14.31
N THR A 252 0.14 -5.16 -14.60
CA THR A 252 0.33 -3.71 -14.51
C THR A 252 0.16 -3.21 -13.08
N GLY A 253 1.09 -2.35 -12.64
CA GLY A 253 1.18 -1.86 -11.26
C GLY A 253 1.89 -2.83 -10.31
N THR A 254 2.64 -2.28 -9.36
CA THR A 254 3.46 -3.04 -8.41
C THR A 254 2.60 -3.96 -7.53
N ALA A 255 1.40 -3.51 -7.13
CA ALA A 255 0.45 -4.32 -6.37
C ALA A 255 -0.03 -5.56 -7.14
N SER A 256 -0.26 -5.45 -8.45
CA SER A 256 -0.65 -6.61 -9.26
C SER A 256 0.50 -7.60 -9.42
N GLN A 257 1.74 -7.11 -9.54
CA GLN A 257 2.92 -7.98 -9.60
C GLN A 257 3.17 -8.72 -8.29
N PHE A 258 2.91 -8.09 -7.14
CA PHE A 258 2.90 -8.79 -5.86
C PHE A 258 1.81 -9.87 -5.80
N ARG A 259 0.58 -9.58 -6.26
CA ARG A 259 -0.48 -10.60 -6.36
C ARG A 259 -0.09 -11.78 -7.25
N ILE A 260 0.58 -11.53 -8.39
CA ILE A 260 1.13 -12.59 -9.23
C ILE A 260 2.15 -13.44 -8.46
N LEU A 261 3.03 -12.83 -7.66
CA LEU A 261 3.93 -13.60 -6.81
C LEU A 261 3.18 -14.54 -5.87
N VAL A 262 2.17 -14.04 -5.16
CA VAL A 262 1.37 -14.86 -4.23
C VAL A 262 0.63 -15.97 -4.98
N ASP A 263 -0.09 -15.63 -6.05
CA ASP A 263 -0.88 -16.59 -6.83
C ASP A 263 0.01 -17.69 -7.41
N MET A 264 1.18 -17.31 -7.96
CA MET A 264 2.14 -18.27 -8.49
C MET A 264 2.79 -19.11 -7.39
N CYS A 265 3.02 -18.58 -6.18
CA CYS A 265 3.43 -19.39 -5.04
C CYS A 265 2.38 -20.47 -4.73
N HIS A 266 1.09 -20.11 -4.71
CA HIS A 266 -0.01 -21.06 -4.48
C HIS A 266 -0.08 -22.14 -5.56
N VAL A 267 0.06 -21.77 -6.83
CA VAL A 267 0.15 -22.71 -7.97
C VAL A 267 1.31 -23.71 -7.75
N TYR A 268 2.45 -23.24 -7.23
CA TYR A 268 3.62 -24.08 -6.92
C TYR A 268 3.52 -24.79 -5.56
N ARG A 269 2.40 -24.63 -4.84
CA ARG A 269 2.15 -25.16 -3.50
C ARG A 269 3.16 -24.65 -2.45
N ILE A 270 3.38 -23.34 -2.45
CA ILE A 270 4.27 -22.63 -1.52
C ILE A 270 3.43 -21.54 -0.85
N ALA A 271 3.42 -21.52 0.49
CA ALA A 271 2.77 -20.46 1.25
C ALA A 271 3.60 -19.16 1.25
N VAL A 272 2.94 -18.02 1.43
CA VAL A 272 3.56 -16.69 1.55
C VAL A 272 3.28 -16.11 2.94
N LEU A 273 4.33 -15.99 3.75
CA LEU A 273 4.26 -15.43 5.10
C LEU A 273 4.82 -14.01 5.10
N MET A 274 4.00 -13.01 5.40
CA MET A 274 4.41 -11.60 5.32
C MET A 274 5.18 -11.17 6.57
N ASP A 275 6.36 -10.61 6.37
CA ASP A 275 7.08 -9.89 7.41
C ASP A 275 6.45 -8.50 7.59
N VAL A 276 5.75 -8.29 8.71
CA VAL A 276 4.97 -7.07 8.96
C VAL A 276 5.62 -6.22 10.03
N VAL A 277 5.58 -4.90 9.81
CA VAL A 277 6.26 -3.91 10.65
C VAL A 277 5.23 -2.97 11.25
N TYR A 278 4.67 -3.41 12.37
CA TYR A 278 3.70 -2.63 13.14
C TYR A 278 4.33 -1.93 14.32
N ASN A 279 5.60 -2.17 14.62
CA ASN A 279 6.24 -1.58 15.79
C ASN A 279 6.58 -0.08 15.61
N HIS A 280 6.83 0.38 14.39
CA HIS A 280 7.08 1.78 14.06
C HIS A 280 6.82 2.06 12.57
N ALA A 281 6.69 3.34 12.23
CA ALA A 281 6.77 3.85 10.86
C ALA A 281 7.05 5.37 10.91
N GLY A 282 6.98 6.08 9.80
CA GLY A 282 6.79 7.54 9.83
C GLY A 282 7.96 8.37 10.38
N GLY A 283 9.20 8.07 9.96
CA GLY A 283 10.35 8.96 10.21
C GLY A 283 10.29 10.29 9.44
N ASP A 284 11.37 11.08 9.53
CA ASP A 284 11.51 12.42 8.93
C ASP A 284 11.65 12.35 7.39
N PHE A 285 10.54 11.99 6.73
CA PHE A 285 10.50 11.67 5.30
C PHE A 285 9.62 12.65 4.50
N GLY A 286 9.50 13.86 5.02
CA GLY A 286 8.82 14.97 4.37
C GLY A 286 7.30 14.99 4.53
N ASP A 287 6.70 16.01 3.93
CA ASP A 287 5.34 16.46 4.21
C ASP A 287 4.22 15.55 3.69
N ARG A 288 4.53 14.56 2.85
CA ARG A 288 3.53 13.62 2.28
C ARG A 288 3.29 12.38 3.13
N SER A 289 4.14 12.12 4.13
CA SER A 289 4.03 11.02 5.08
C SER A 289 2.78 11.13 5.96
N ILE A 290 2.29 9.99 6.45
CA ILE A 290 1.17 9.89 7.39
C ILE A 290 1.47 10.49 8.78
N TYR A 291 2.73 10.81 9.08
CA TYR A 291 3.16 11.36 10.37
C TYR A 291 2.32 12.56 10.84
N PHE A 292 2.11 13.58 9.99
CA PHE A 292 1.17 14.68 10.26
C PHE A 292 0.05 14.72 9.24
N PHE A 293 -0.75 13.65 9.17
CA PHE A 293 -1.82 13.54 8.18
C PHE A 293 -2.83 14.69 8.26
N ASP A 294 -3.32 15.03 9.46
CA ASP A 294 -4.27 16.13 9.69
C ASP A 294 -3.60 17.49 9.98
N ARG A 295 -2.28 17.57 9.78
CA ARG A 295 -1.49 18.81 9.65
C ARG A 295 -1.59 19.78 10.85
N LYS A 296 -1.51 19.27 12.07
CA LYS A 296 -1.35 20.11 13.29
C LYS A 296 -0.04 20.95 13.26
N PRO A 297 0.11 21.96 14.14
CA PRO A 297 1.34 22.73 14.24
C PRO A 297 2.56 21.83 14.52
N TYR A 298 3.71 22.14 13.92
CA TYR A 298 4.94 21.42 14.23
C TYR A 298 5.40 21.70 15.67
N GLY A 299 5.98 20.69 16.32
CA GLY A 299 6.71 20.86 17.58
C GLY A 299 6.52 19.70 18.55
N ASN A 300 5.28 19.23 18.73
CA ASN A 300 4.97 18.12 19.62
C ASN A 300 4.71 16.84 18.81
N HIS A 301 5.57 15.84 18.96
CA HIS A 301 5.44 14.58 18.21
C HIS A 301 4.18 13.79 18.60
N ASN A 302 3.66 13.97 19.82
CA ASN A 302 2.39 13.39 20.24
C ASN A 302 1.16 14.04 19.58
N ASP A 303 1.33 15.09 18.78
CA ASP A 303 0.24 15.63 17.97
C ASP A 303 0.00 14.83 16.69
N SER A 304 0.88 13.87 16.36
CA SER A 304 0.63 12.92 15.28
C SER A 304 -0.66 12.14 15.51
N LEU A 305 -1.42 11.94 14.44
CA LEU A 305 -2.62 11.12 14.45
C LEU A 305 -2.31 9.63 14.67
N TYR A 306 -1.19 9.16 14.10
CA TYR A 306 -0.84 7.74 14.02
C TYR A 306 0.28 7.35 15.00
N PHE A 307 1.07 8.30 15.48
CA PHE A 307 2.32 8.01 16.19
C PHE A 307 2.42 8.68 17.55
N THR A 308 3.30 8.11 18.36
CA THR A 308 3.75 8.65 19.64
C THR A 308 5.00 9.52 19.44
N ASP A 309 5.48 10.15 20.52
CA ASP A 309 6.80 10.80 20.56
C ASP A 309 7.99 9.84 20.74
N ARG A 310 7.74 8.52 20.83
CA ARG A 310 8.79 7.50 21.00
C ARG A 310 9.39 7.10 19.67
N GLY A 311 10.69 7.34 19.53
CA GLY A 311 11.47 6.92 18.37
C GLY A 311 11.91 5.47 18.44
N TRP A 312 11.87 4.78 17.31
CA TRP A 312 12.44 3.45 17.13
C TRP A 312 12.92 3.24 15.70
N ALA A 313 14.13 2.69 15.55
CA ALA A 313 14.74 2.28 14.26
C ALA A 313 14.74 3.30 13.10
N GLY A 314 14.52 4.60 13.38
CA GLY A 314 14.44 5.65 12.36
C GLY A 314 13.02 6.15 12.05
N GLY A 315 12.00 5.59 12.72
CA GLY A 315 10.63 6.10 12.74
C GLY A 315 10.12 6.32 14.16
N LEU A 316 8.80 6.42 14.28
CA LEU A 316 8.06 6.60 15.53
C LEU A 316 7.12 5.42 15.77
N VAL A 317 6.96 5.07 17.05
CA VAL A 317 6.06 4.01 17.47
C VAL A 317 4.61 4.43 17.24
N TYR A 318 3.77 3.51 16.75
CA TYR A 318 2.34 3.75 16.55
C TYR A 318 1.62 4.03 17.88
N ALA A 319 0.62 4.91 17.85
CA ALA A 319 -0.18 5.31 19.00
C ALA A 319 -1.25 4.26 19.35
N TYR A 320 -0.82 3.11 19.85
CA TYR A 320 -1.67 1.94 20.15
C TYR A 320 -2.84 2.22 21.10
N TRP A 321 -2.77 3.25 21.95
CA TRP A 321 -3.90 3.65 22.80
C TRP A 321 -5.10 4.16 22.00
N ASN A 322 -4.90 4.53 20.73
CA ASN A 322 -5.94 5.02 19.85
C ASN A 322 -6.56 3.85 19.04
N ASN A 323 -7.87 3.67 19.19
CA ASN A 323 -8.60 2.61 18.51
C ASN A 323 -8.57 2.74 16.99
N ASP A 324 -8.62 3.94 16.42
CA ASP A 324 -8.55 4.14 14.96
C ASP A 324 -7.16 3.79 14.41
N VAL A 325 -6.09 3.98 15.19
CA VAL A 325 -4.72 3.55 14.83
C VAL A 325 -4.61 2.04 14.91
N THR A 326 -5.18 1.41 15.95
CA THR A 326 -5.19 -0.05 16.04
C THR A 326 -6.00 -0.66 14.90
N GLN A 327 -7.16 -0.07 14.55
CA GLN A 327 -7.97 -0.51 13.42
C GLN A 327 -7.21 -0.32 12.09
N TYR A 328 -6.46 0.78 11.91
CA TYR A 328 -5.61 0.98 10.74
C TYR A 328 -4.61 -0.17 10.52
N LEU A 329 -3.97 -0.63 11.60
CA LEU A 329 -3.02 -1.75 11.54
C LEU A 329 -3.73 -3.10 11.29
N ILE A 330 -4.91 -3.31 11.90
CA ILE A 330 -5.73 -4.51 11.65
C ILE A 330 -6.20 -4.53 10.19
N ASP A 331 -6.66 -3.41 9.65
CA ASP A 331 -7.10 -3.30 8.26
C ASP A 331 -5.96 -3.60 7.28
N ASN A 332 -4.72 -3.27 7.64
CA ASN A 332 -3.54 -3.62 6.85
C ASN A 332 -3.31 -5.14 6.82
N ALA A 333 -3.33 -5.79 7.99
CA ALA A 333 -3.21 -7.24 8.08
C ALA A 333 -4.37 -7.95 7.34
N VAL A 334 -5.60 -7.50 7.53
CA VAL A 334 -6.79 -8.03 6.83
C VAL A 334 -6.65 -7.87 5.32
N MET A 335 -6.11 -6.75 4.83
CA MET A 335 -5.86 -6.54 3.40
C MET A 335 -4.87 -7.57 2.84
N PHE A 336 -3.77 -7.87 3.54
CA PHE A 336 -2.84 -8.92 3.10
C PHE A 336 -3.51 -10.31 3.03
N LEU A 337 -4.36 -10.65 4.00
CA LEU A 337 -5.07 -11.94 4.00
C LEU A 337 -6.17 -12.02 2.94
N THR A 338 -6.95 -10.94 2.77
CA THR A 338 -8.23 -10.99 2.02
C THR A 338 -8.15 -10.38 0.62
N GLU A 339 -7.30 -9.38 0.39
CA GLU A 339 -7.10 -8.76 -0.93
C GLU A 339 -5.81 -9.25 -1.64
N CYS A 340 -4.87 -9.85 -0.88
CA CYS A 340 -3.59 -10.37 -1.41
C CYS A 340 -3.37 -11.87 -1.15
N HIS A 341 -4.30 -12.54 -0.46
CA HIS A 341 -4.28 -14.00 -0.20
C HIS A 341 -3.01 -14.51 0.51
N CYS A 342 -2.31 -13.68 1.28
CA CYS A 342 -1.15 -14.16 2.05
C CYS A 342 -1.57 -15.16 3.14
N ASP A 343 -0.69 -16.09 3.50
CA ASP A 343 -1.02 -17.24 4.36
C ASP A 343 -0.72 -17.01 5.85
N GLY A 344 -0.04 -15.93 6.20
CA GLY A 344 0.28 -15.61 7.59
C GLY A 344 1.28 -14.47 7.74
N PHE A 345 1.68 -14.23 8.99
CA PHE A 345 2.51 -13.09 9.36
C PHE A 345 3.68 -13.48 10.26
N ARG A 346 4.82 -12.84 10.05
CA ARG A 346 5.89 -12.70 11.04
C ARG A 346 5.89 -11.26 11.52
N TYR A 347 5.67 -11.06 12.82
CA TYR A 347 5.71 -9.74 13.43
C TYR A 347 7.15 -9.40 13.82
N ASP A 348 7.67 -8.32 13.26
CA ASP A 348 8.96 -7.78 13.67
C ASP A 348 8.88 -6.98 14.97
N GLU A 349 9.89 -7.13 15.81
CA GLU A 349 10.07 -6.38 17.07
C GLU A 349 8.81 -6.26 17.95
N VAL A 350 8.19 -7.41 18.23
CA VAL A 350 7.07 -7.56 19.19
C VAL A 350 7.42 -6.95 20.56
N SER A 351 8.71 -6.91 20.91
CA SER A 351 9.22 -6.30 22.14
C SER A 351 8.88 -4.81 22.23
N VAL A 352 9.02 -4.06 21.14
CA VAL A 352 8.74 -2.63 21.05
C VAL A 352 7.24 -2.38 21.15
N ILE A 353 6.44 -3.16 20.42
CA ILE A 353 4.97 -3.09 20.47
C ILE A 353 4.49 -3.26 21.92
N ARG A 354 5.04 -4.24 22.64
CA ARG A 354 4.69 -4.50 24.04
C ARG A 354 5.19 -3.40 24.98
N ASN A 355 6.46 -3.00 24.86
CA ASN A 355 7.10 -2.10 25.82
C ASN A 355 6.63 -0.66 25.67
N GLU A 356 6.48 -0.18 24.43
CA GLU A 356 6.11 1.21 24.13
C GLU A 356 4.59 1.36 23.93
N GLY A 357 3.91 0.34 23.42
CA GLY A 357 2.44 0.31 23.28
C GLY A 357 1.69 -0.15 24.55
N GLY A 358 2.40 -0.69 25.55
CA GLY A 358 1.84 -1.14 26.81
C GLY A 358 0.75 -2.21 26.65
N GLU A 359 -0.31 -2.12 27.47
CA GLU A 359 -1.44 -3.05 27.40
C GLU A 359 -2.16 -2.99 26.04
N HIS A 360 -2.22 -1.81 25.42
CA HIS A 360 -2.87 -1.65 24.12
C HIS A 360 -2.10 -2.34 23.00
N GLY A 361 -0.76 -2.21 22.98
CA GLY A 361 0.10 -2.95 22.06
C GLY A 361 0.02 -4.46 22.27
N TRP A 362 -0.09 -4.92 23.52
CA TRP A 362 -0.32 -6.35 23.79
C TRP A 362 -1.68 -6.85 23.28
N ARG A 363 -2.75 -6.07 23.49
CA ARG A 363 -4.10 -6.42 23.00
C ARG A 363 -4.16 -6.46 21.48
N PHE A 364 -3.40 -5.63 20.78
CA PHE A 364 -3.33 -5.66 19.30
C PHE A 364 -3.02 -7.06 18.75
N PHE A 365 -2.10 -7.80 19.38
CA PHE A 365 -1.79 -9.19 18.98
C PHE A 365 -2.91 -10.20 19.18
N GLN A 366 -3.97 -9.86 19.92
CA GLN A 366 -5.09 -10.76 20.20
C GLN A 366 -6.25 -10.60 19.21
N TRP A 367 -6.23 -9.56 18.38
CA TRP A 367 -7.29 -9.27 17.42
C TRP A 367 -7.13 -9.98 16.07
N LEU A 368 -5.90 -10.38 15.74
CA LEU A 368 -5.52 -11.12 14.55
C LEU A 368 -5.20 -12.57 14.94
#